data_AF-M9L7B3-F1
#
_entry.id   AF-M9L7B3-F1
#
_cell.length_a   1.000
_cell.length_b   1.000
_cell.length_c   1.000
_cell.angle_alpha   90.00
_cell.angle_beta   90.00
_cell.angle_gamma   90.00
#
_symmetry.space_group_name_H-M   'P 1'
#
loop_
_entity.id
_entity.type
_entity.pdbx_description
1 polymer ?
#
loop_
_entity_poly.entity_id
_entity_poly.type
_entity_poly.pdbx_seq_one_letter_code
_entity_poly.pdbx_strand_id
1 'polypeptide(L)' 'MPKGVSPEGTRAQEGLSFCNQLYELERQWREENPEARQKLRMEYSESVLEAFRKWLRIQRSQVLPKSKLGQAMEYCRN' A
#
# COMPACT_ATOMS: atom_id res chain seq x y z
N MET A 1 11.32 10.19 17.65
CA MET A 1 11.95 9.17 16.79
C MET A 1 13.46 9.44 16.77
N PRO A 2 14.35 8.43 16.85
CA PRO A 2 15.78 8.71 16.77
C PRO A 2 16.13 9.16 15.35
N LYS A 3 16.94 10.22 15.26
CA LYS A 3 17.48 10.78 14.01
C LYS A 3 18.60 9.86 13.52
N GLY A 4 18.51 9.32 12.31
CA GLY A 4 19.67 8.69 11.66
C GLY A 4 19.42 7.52 10.70
N VAL A 5 18.19 7.08 10.46
CA VAL A 5 17.93 6.01 9.47
C VAL A 5 17.19 6.62 8.29
N SER A 6 17.86 6.76 7.16
CA SER A 6 17.19 6.99 5.88
C SER A 6 16.24 5.81 5.65
N PRO A 7 14.93 6.04 5.44
CA PRO A 7 13.92 4.96 5.36
C PRO A 7 14.06 4.07 4.12
N GLU A 8 15.04 4.40 3.26
CA GLU A 8 15.39 3.75 2.00
C GLU A 8 15.61 2.23 2.16
N GLY A 9 14.75 1.45 1.51
CA GLY A 9 14.82 -0.02 1.50
C GLY A 9 14.14 -0.70 2.70
N THR A 10 13.36 0.02 3.50
CA THR A 10 12.59 -0.60 4.60
C THR A 10 11.26 -1.18 4.11
N ARG A 11 10.79 -2.25 4.77
CA ARG A 11 9.44 -2.81 4.55
C ARG A 11 8.31 -1.78 4.70
N ALA A 12 8.49 -0.81 5.59
CA ALA A 12 7.52 0.26 5.78
C ALA A 12 7.45 1.17 4.54
N GLN A 13 8.60 1.48 3.92
CA GLN A 13 8.65 2.23 2.68
C GLN A 13 8.09 1.43 1.49
N GLU A 14 8.38 0.13 1.40
CA GLU A 14 7.78 -0.75 0.39
C GLU A 14 6.25 -0.74 0.48
N GLY A 15 5.70 -0.90 1.70
CA GLY A 15 4.26 -0.79 1.94
C GLY A 15 3.69 0.57 1.55
N LEU A 16 4.39 1.66 1.91
CA LEU A 16 4.01 3.02 1.54
C LEU A 16 4.02 3.25 0.01
N SER A 17 4.90 2.57 -0.72
CA SER A 17 4.98 2.68 -2.18
C SER A 17 3.69 2.21 -2.86
N PHE A 18 3.05 1.14 -2.38
CA PHE A 18 1.75 0.69 -2.90
C PHE A 18 0.66 1.74 -2.67
N CYS A 19 0.61 2.34 -1.47
CA CYS A 19 -0.33 3.42 -1.18
C CYS A 19 -0.09 4.62 -2.10
N ASN A 20 1.17 5.01 -2.31
CA ASN A 20 1.52 6.12 -3.19
C ASN A 20 1.08 5.88 -4.63
N GLN A 21 1.27 4.66 -5.15
CA GLN A 21 0.79 4.28 -6.49
C GLN A 21 -0.72 4.47 -6.62
N LEU A 22 -1.51 4.01 -5.64
CA LEU A 22 -2.97 4.24 -5.63
C LEU A 22 -3.32 5.72 -5.60
N TYR A 23 -2.62 6.53 -4.80
CA TYR A 23 -2.84 7.98 -4.76
C TYR A 23 -2.38 8.72 -6.02
N GLU A 24 -1.40 8.20 -6.75
CA GLU A 24 -1.00 8.75 -8.05
C GLU A 24 -2.07 8.50 -9.10
N LEU A 25 -2.64 7.30 -9.15
CA LEU A 25 -3.78 6.98 -10.01
C LEU A 25 -4.99 7.87 -9.68
N GLU A 26 -5.35 8.02 -8.41
CA GLU A 26 -6.45 8.91 -7.99
C GLU A 26 -6.18 10.39 -8.34
N ARG A 27 -4.91 10.82 -8.33
CA ARG A 27 -4.54 12.17 -8.77
C ARG A 27 -4.71 12.36 -10.27
N GLN A 28 -4.44 11.34 -11.08
CA GLN A 28 -4.64 11.39 -12.53
C GLN A 28 -6.12 11.54 -12.91
N TRP A 29 -7.02 10.93 -12.15
CA TRP A 29 -8.47 10.95 -12.43
C TRP A 29 -9.25 11.97 -11.60
N ARG A 30 -8.56 12.98 -11.07
CA ARG A 30 -9.17 14.00 -10.19
C ARG A 30 -10.28 14.78 -10.88
N GLU A 31 -10.10 15.09 -12.16
CA GLU A 31 -11.05 15.89 -12.95
C GLU A 31 -12.15 15.02 -13.59
N GLU A 32 -12.04 13.69 -13.50
CA GLU A 32 -13.07 12.77 -13.98
C GLU A 32 -14.30 12.81 -13.08
N ASN A 33 -15.47 12.60 -13.69
CA ASN A 33 -16.71 12.43 -12.94
C ASN A 33 -16.68 11.16 -12.06
N PRO A 34 -17.52 11.08 -11.01
CA PRO A 34 -17.50 9.98 -10.06
C PRO A 34 -17.63 8.59 -10.69
N GLU A 35 -18.48 8.43 -11.70
CA GLU A 35 -18.73 7.16 -12.38
C GLU A 35 -17.51 6.71 -13.19
N ALA A 36 -16.88 7.62 -13.93
CA ALA A 36 -15.65 7.36 -14.67
C ALA A 36 -14.50 7.00 -13.71
N ARG A 37 -14.33 7.75 -12.62
CA ARG A 37 -13.33 7.45 -11.59
C ARG A 37 -13.54 6.08 -10.95
N GLN A 38 -14.79 5.66 -10.74
CA GLN A 38 -15.10 4.33 -10.22
C GLN A 38 -14.67 3.22 -11.19
N LYS A 39 -14.93 3.38 -12.50
CA LYS A 39 -14.48 2.42 -13.52
C LYS A 39 -12.96 2.33 -13.57
N LEU A 40 -12.28 3.47 -13.56
CA LEU A 40 -10.81 3.53 -13.57
C LEU A 40 -10.21 2.88 -12.32
N ARG A 41 -10.82 3.07 -11.14
CA ARG A 41 -10.42 2.33 -9.94
C ARG A 41 -10.53 0.81 -10.12
N MET A 42 -11.62 0.32 -10.70
CA MET A 42 -11.78 -1.12 -10.92
C MET A 42 -10.73 -1.65 -11.90
N GLU A 43 -10.45 -0.91 -12.97
CA GLU A 43 -9.53 -1.35 -14.03
C GLU A 43 -8.06 -1.30 -13.60
N TYR A 44 -7.62 -0.22 -12.97
CA TYR A 44 -6.19 0.02 -12.74
C TYR A 44 -5.77 -0.30 -11.30
N SER A 45 -6.60 0.02 -10.30
CA SER A 45 -6.23 -0.16 -8.89
C SER A 45 -6.24 -1.62 -8.46
N GLU A 46 -6.98 -2.51 -9.15
CA GLU A 46 -7.05 -3.93 -8.82
C GLU A 46 -5.68 -4.61 -8.90
N SER A 47 -4.89 -4.29 -9.94
CA SER A 47 -3.54 -4.83 -10.12
C SER A 47 -2.59 -4.45 -8.97
N VAL A 48 -2.66 -3.19 -8.51
CA VAL A 48 -1.85 -2.66 -7.40
C VAL A 48 -2.27 -3.31 -6.08
N LEU A 49 -3.58 -3.45 -5.84
CA LEU A 49 -4.11 -4.09 -4.64
C LEU A 49 -3.74 -5.58 -4.58
N GLU A 50 -3.75 -6.30 -5.70
CA GLU A 50 -3.33 -7.69 -5.75
C GLU A 50 -1.82 -7.85 -5.48
N ALA A 51 -1.00 -6.97 -6.05
CA ALA A 51 0.43 -6.94 -5.75
C ALA A 51 0.68 -6.66 -4.26
N PHE A 52 -0.03 -5.70 -3.68
CA PHE A 52 0.05 -5.37 -2.26
C PHE A 52 -0.37 -6.54 -1.36
N ARG A 53 -1.48 -7.23 -1.70
CA ARG A 53 -1.94 -8.42 -0.97
C ARG A 53 -0.92 -9.55 -0.99
N LYS A 54 -0.30 -9.82 -2.15
CA LYS A 54 0.79 -10.81 -2.28
C LYS A 54 1.98 -10.43 -1.42
N TRP A 55 2.38 -9.15 -1.46
CA TRP A 55 3.47 -8.64 -0.65
C TRP A 55 3.16 -8.79 0.86
N LEU A 56 1.97 -8.41 1.33
CA LEU A 56 1.56 -8.58 2.74
C LEU A 56 1.66 -10.03 3.21
N ARG A 57 1.25 -10.99 2.37
CA ARG A 57 1.36 -12.44 2.67
C ARG A 57 2.81 -12.87 2.86
N ILE A 58 3.72 -12.37 2.03
CA ILE A 58 5.17 -12.65 2.12
C ILE A 58 5.76 -12.01 3.38
N GLN A 59 5.41 -10.76 3.69
CA GLN A 59 5.98 -10.06 4.84
C GLN A 59 5.55 -10.65 6.18
N ARG A 60 4.35 -11.25 6.26
CA ARG A 60 3.83 -11.86 7.50
C ARG A 60 4.78 -12.91 8.10
N SER A 61 5.41 -13.74 7.28
CA SER A 61 6.37 -14.74 7.78
C SER A 61 7.69 -14.14 8.25
N GLN A 62 7.93 -12.86 7.94
CA GLN A 62 9.18 -12.15 8.18
C GLN A 62 9.08 -11.09 9.27
N VAL A 63 7.87 -10.78 9.78
CA VAL A 63 7.65 -9.77 10.81
C VAL A 63 7.10 -10.39 12.09
N LEU A 64 7.54 -9.87 13.24
CA LEU A 64 7.00 -10.28 14.53
C LEU A 64 5.54 -9.80 14.65
N PRO A 65 4.56 -10.69 14.92
CA PRO A 65 3.14 -10.34 14.92
C PRO A 65 2.78 -9.18 15.86
N LYS A 66 3.47 -9.07 17.01
CA LYS A 66 3.22 -8.02 18.02
C LYS A 66 3.99 -6.72 17.78
N SER A 67 4.84 -6.65 16.76
CA SER A 67 5.52 -5.40 16.39
C SER A 67 4.53 -4.40 15.80
N LYS A 68 4.86 -3.10 15.82
CA LYS A 68 4.03 -2.06 15.19
C LYS A 68 3.78 -2.34 13.70
N LEU A 69 4.79 -2.85 13.00
CA LEU A 69 4.67 -3.24 11.59
C LEU A 69 3.75 -4.47 11.43
N GLY A 70 3.91 -5.48 12.28
CA GLY A 70 3.04 -6.66 12.29
C GLY A 70 1.57 -6.32 12.55
N GLN A 71 1.30 -5.42 13.50
CA GLN A 71 -0.05 -4.92 13.78
C GLN A 71 -0.64 -4.13 12.60
N ALA A 72 0.16 -3.27 11.95
CA ALA A 72 -0.27 -2.53 10.77
C ALA A 72 -0.60 -3.46 9.59
N MET A 73 0.23 -4.49 9.35
CA MET A 73 -0.01 -5.49 8.32
C MET A 73 -1.27 -6.33 8.61
N GLU A 74 -1.54 -6.64 9.88
CA GLU A 74 -2.77 -7.33 10.29
C GLU A 74 -4.01 -6.47 10.01
N TYR A 75 -3.94 -5.16 10.29
CA TYR A 75 -5.02 -4.23 9.96
C TYR A 75 -5.29 -4.16 8.46
N CYS A 76 -4.25 -4.08 7.63
CA CYS A 76 -4.42 -4.04 6.17
C CYS A 76 -5.03 -5.32 5.56
N ARG A 77 -5.14 -6.41 6.33
CA ARG A 77 -5.69 -7.69 5.87
C ARG A 77 -7.18 -7.85 6.16
N ASN A 78 -7.69 -7.19 7.20
CA ASN A 78 -9.06 -7.33 7.70
C ASN A 78 -9.97 -6.23 7.15
#